data_AF-A0A8S4R1X4-F1
#
_entry.id   AF-A0A8S4R1X4-F1
#
_cell.length_a   1.000
_cell.length_b   1.000
_cell.length_c   1.000
_cell.angle_alpha   90.00
_cell.angle_beta   90.00
_cell.angle_gamma   90.00
#
_symmetry.space_group_name_H-M   'P 1'
#
loop_
_entity.id
_entity.type
_entity.pdbx_description
1 polymer ?
#
loop_
_entity_poly.entity_id
_entity_poly.type
_entity_poly.pdbx_seq_one_letter_code
_entity_poly.pdbx_strand_id
1 'polypeptide(L)'
;MDFRKLTPASIQYEPNVVKTIKLLRMEWAGHVQRMEGTRAPKRLMEGTLEGRRSRGRPRGRWSDGVERDMRVLGVRSWKEAASDRLKWGNMLDQAKAHPGL
;
A
#
# COMPACT_ATOMS: atom_id res chain seq x y z
N MET A 1 11.57 11.42 38.86
CA MET A 1 10.79 10.40 38.13
C MET A 1 11.78 9.34 37.65
N ASP A 2 11.66 8.12 38.14
CA ASP A 2 12.61 7.04 37.87
C ASP A 2 12.12 6.22 36.65
N PHE A 3 12.88 6.25 35.56
CA PHE A 3 12.55 5.61 34.29
C PHE A 3 12.80 4.09 34.27
N ARG A 4 13.20 3.49 35.40
CA ARG A 4 13.56 2.06 35.51
C ARG A 4 12.39 1.10 35.73
N LYS A 5 11.14 1.56 35.60
CA LYS A 5 9.92 0.73 35.76
C LYS A 5 9.11 0.52 34.48
N LEU A 6 9.72 0.66 33.30
CA LEU A 6 9.08 0.23 32.06
C LEU A 6 9.39 -1.25 31.84
N THR A 7 8.37 -2.10 32.03
CA THR A 7 8.44 -3.52 31.70
C THR A 7 8.63 -3.70 30.19
N PRO A 8 9.37 -4.71 29.70
CA PRO A 8 9.55 -4.95 28.27
C PRO A 8 8.24 -5.16 27.50
N ALA A 9 7.17 -5.54 28.21
CA ALA A 9 5.84 -5.81 27.65
C ALA A 9 5.06 -4.53 27.27
N SER A 10 5.40 -3.35 27.78
CA SER A 10 4.67 -2.10 27.46
C SER A 10 5.25 -1.32 26.28
N ILE A 11 6.41 -1.71 25.75
CA ILE A 11 7.07 -1.06 24.60
C ILE A 11 6.58 -1.66 23.26
N GLN A 12 5.85 -2.77 23.27
CA GLN A 12 5.53 -3.54 22.07
C GLN A 12 4.16 -3.25 21.42
N TYR A 13 3.42 -2.24 21.88
CA TYR A 13 2.17 -1.84 21.21
C TYR A 13 2.16 -0.34 20.87
N GLU A 14 3.16 0.09 20.11
CA GLU A 14 2.96 1.25 19.25
C GLU A 14 2.40 0.75 17.93
N PRO A 15 1.13 1.07 17.58
CA PRO A 15 0.65 0.81 16.25
C PRO A 15 1.58 1.52 15.27
N ASN A 16 2.34 0.75 14.49
CA ASN A 16 3.22 1.32 13.48
C ASN A 16 2.34 2.02 12.43
N VAL A 17 2.15 3.33 12.60
CA VAL A 17 1.30 4.18 11.74
C VAL A 17 1.73 4.06 10.28
N VAL A 18 3.03 3.91 10.02
CA VAL A 18 3.56 3.72 8.66
C VAL A 18 3.06 2.40 8.08
N LYS A 19 3.12 1.31 8.85
CA LYS A 19 2.58 0.00 8.45
C LYS A 19 1.08 0.08 8.16
N THR A 20 0.30 0.73 9.03
CA THR A 20 -1.14 0.93 8.85
C THR A 20 -1.45 1.71 7.56
N ILE A 21 -0.73 2.81 7.30
CA ILE A 21 -0.91 3.61 6.07
C ILE A 21 -0.60 2.77 4.82
N LYS A 22 0.46 1.96 4.86
CA LYS A 22 0.80 1.07 3.75
C LYS A 22 -0.31 0.04 3.52
N LEU A 23 -0.79 -0.65 4.57
CA LEU A 23 -1.87 -1.62 4.46
C LEU A 23 -3.15 -1.02 3.87
N LEU A 24 -3.60 0.13 4.38
CA LEU A 24 -4.78 0.82 3.84
C LEU A 24 -4.60 1.22 2.37
N ARG A 25 -3.39 1.63 1.98
CA ARG A 25 -3.06 1.92 0.58
C ARG A 25 -3.21 0.68 -0.30
N MET A 26 -2.73 -0.47 0.16
CA MET A 26 -2.88 -1.75 -0.54
C MET A 26 -4.36 -2.15 -0.64
N GLU A 27 -5.10 -2.10 0.46
CA GLU A 27 -6.53 -2.43 0.49
C GLU A 27 -7.32 -1.59 -0.52
N TRP A 28 -7.10 -0.27 -0.51
CA TRP A 28 -7.75 0.63 -1.44
C TRP A 28 -7.31 0.39 -2.90
N ALA A 29 -6.03 0.10 -3.15
CA ALA A 29 -5.55 -0.26 -4.49
C ALA A 29 -6.29 -1.46 -5.07
N GLY A 30 -6.45 -2.52 -4.26
CA GLY A 30 -7.18 -3.71 -4.67
C GLY A 30 -8.67 -3.44 -4.89
N HIS A 31 -9.27 -2.61 -4.04
CA HIS A 31 -10.66 -2.18 -4.21
C HIS A 31 -10.85 -1.42 -5.53
N VAL A 32 -10.03 -0.41 -5.80
CA VAL A 32 -10.09 0.38 -7.04
C VAL A 32 -9.82 -0.51 -8.26
N GLN A 33 -8.86 -1.43 -8.19
CA GLN A 33 -8.55 -2.31 -9.32
C GLN A 33 -9.75 -3.16 -9.76
N ARG A 34 -10.61 -3.57 -8.83
CA ARG A 34 -11.82 -4.36 -9.11
C ARG A 34 -13.06 -3.49 -9.39
N MET A 35 -12.97 -2.17 -9.30
CA MET A 35 -14.07 -1.30 -9.71
C MET A 35 -14.26 -1.35 -11.23
N GLU A 36 -15.50 -1.11 -11.65
CA GLU A 36 -15.84 -0.88 -13.04
C GLU A 36 -15.00 0.26 -13.64
N GLY A 37 -14.54 0.09 -14.88
CA GLY A 37 -13.68 1.01 -15.62
C GLY A 37 -14.23 2.43 -15.77
N THR A 38 -15.55 2.61 -15.72
CA THR A 38 -16.23 3.91 -15.86
C THR A 38 -16.11 4.78 -14.60
N ARG A 39 -15.82 4.18 -13.44
CA ARG A 39 -15.75 4.89 -12.16
C ARG A 39 -14.55 5.82 -12.09
N ALA A 40 -14.76 7.02 -11.55
CA ALA A 40 -13.73 8.06 -11.47
C ALA A 40 -12.40 7.61 -10.81
N PRO A 41 -12.39 6.86 -9.68
CA PRO A 41 -11.15 6.38 -9.08
C PRO A 41 -10.36 5.43 -10.00
N LYS A 42 -11.07 4.53 -10.69
CA LYS A 42 -10.48 3.58 -11.64
C LYS A 42 -9.90 4.31 -12.86
N ARG A 43 -10.68 5.24 -13.43
CA ARG A 43 -10.22 6.12 -14.52
C ARG A 43 -9.01 6.97 -14.13
N LEU A 44 -8.95 7.48 -12.91
CA LEU A 44 -7.81 8.26 -12.43
C LEU A 44 -6.56 7.39 -12.21
N MET A 45 -6.76 6.16 -11.71
CA MET A 45 -5.67 5.21 -11.44
C MET A 45 -5.06 4.65 -12.74
N GLU A 46 -5.87 4.41 -13.76
CA GLU A 46 -5.44 3.84 -15.05
C GLU A 46 -5.18 4.90 -16.12
N GLY A 47 -5.79 6.07 -15.98
CA GLY A 47 -5.72 7.15 -16.94
C GLY A 47 -4.30 7.69 -17.10
N THR A 48 -3.92 7.93 -18.35
CA THR A 48 -2.75 8.75 -18.66
C THR A 48 -3.21 10.20 -18.73
N LEU A 49 -2.76 11.01 -17.77
CA LEU A 49 -2.97 12.46 -17.85
C LEU A 49 -2.08 13.01 -18.96
N GLU A 50 -2.70 13.63 -19.97
CA GLU A 50 -2.00 14.31 -21.05
C GLU A 50 -1.21 15.51 -20.51
N GLY A 51 -0.04 15.75 -21.09
CA GLY A 51 0.88 16.82 -20.68
C GLY A 51 2.27 16.33 -20.30
N ARG A 52 3.24 17.25 -20.35
CA ARG A 52 4.64 16.96 -20.05
C ARG A 52 4.94 17.18 -18.56
N ARG A 53 5.47 16.16 -17.88
CA ARG A 53 5.97 16.32 -16.51
C ARG A 53 7.26 17.11 -16.48
N SER A 54 7.52 17.76 -15.34
CA SER A 54 8.78 18.46 -15.11
C SER A 54 9.98 17.53 -15.35
N ARG A 55 11.04 18.06 -15.95
CA ARG A 55 12.31 17.33 -16.07
C ARG A 55 12.98 17.24 -14.69
N GLY A 56 13.71 16.18 -14.42
CA GLY A 56 14.41 15.96 -13.14
C GLY A 56 13.67 14.97 -12.25
N ARG A 57 13.26 15.40 -11.04
CA ARG A 57 12.51 14.58 -10.06
C ARG A 57 11.03 14.98 -10.01
N PRO A 58 10.19 14.50 -10.94
CA PRO A 58 8.75 14.59 -10.80
C PRO A 58 8.27 14.07 -9.44
N ARG A 59 7.18 14.63 -8.93
CA ARG A 59 6.50 14.05 -7.77
C ARG A 59 6.00 12.64 -8.10
N GLY A 60 6.19 11.71 -7.16
CA GLY A 60 5.69 10.34 -7.29
C GLY A 60 4.16 10.32 -7.34
N ARG A 61 3.60 9.43 -8.15
CA ARG A 61 2.17 9.15 -8.17
C ARG A 61 1.81 8.35 -6.93
N TRP A 62 0.53 8.39 -6.56
CA TRP A 62 0.00 7.51 -5.52
C TRP A 62 0.21 6.02 -5.89
N SER A 63 0.03 5.64 -7.16
CA SER A 63 0.29 4.28 -7.66
C SER A 63 1.75 3.84 -7.51
N ASP A 64 2.71 4.78 -7.61
CA ASP A 64 4.14 4.48 -7.39
C ASP A 64 4.40 4.12 -5.92
N GLY A 65 3.56 4.61 -5.00
CA GLY A 65 3.56 4.21 -3.60
C GLY A 65 3.09 2.77 -3.42
N VAL A 66 1.97 2.39 -4.04
CA VAL A 66 1.48 1.00 -4.04
C VAL A 66 2.54 0.07 -4.60
N GLU A 67 3.10 0.40 -5.76
CA GLU A 67 4.15 -0.37 -6.42
C GLU A 67 5.35 -0.62 -5.50
N ARG A 68 5.79 0.41 -4.75
CA ARG A 68 6.89 0.29 -3.80
C ARG A 68 6.54 -0.63 -2.64
N ASP A 69 5.36 -0.46 -2.06
CA ASP A 69 4.92 -1.27 -0.93
C ASP A 69 4.73 -2.75 -1.34
N MET A 70 4.24 -3.00 -2.56
CA MET A 70 4.10 -4.35 -3.15
C MET A 70 5.45 -5.02 -3.43
N ARG A 71 6.46 -4.26 -3.85
CA ARG A 71 7.82 -4.79 -4.05
C ARG A 71 8.46 -5.28 -2.77
N VAL A 72 8.17 -4.67 -1.62
CA VAL A 72 8.62 -5.17 -0.31
C VAL A 72 8.09 -6.59 -0.07
N LEU A 73 6.91 -6.89 -0.57
CA LEU A 73 6.27 -8.21 -0.50
C LEU A 73 6.63 -9.14 -1.67
N GLY A 74 7.54 -8.74 -2.56
CA GLY A 74 7.91 -9.52 -3.74
C GLY A 74 6.85 -9.56 -4.84
N VAL A 75 5.78 -8.77 -4.74
CA VAL A 75 4.69 -8.72 -5.72
C VAL A 75 5.01 -7.69 -6.81
N ARG A 76 5.32 -8.16 -8.03
CA ARG A 76 5.59 -7.28 -9.18
C ARG A 76 4.32 -6.89 -9.94
N SER A 77 3.45 -7.86 -10.22
CA SER A 77 2.20 -7.63 -10.97
C SER A 77 1.01 -7.44 -10.04
N TRP A 78 1.05 -6.42 -9.16
CA TRP A 78 0.01 -6.26 -8.14
C TRP A 78 -1.38 -6.01 -8.72
N LYS A 79 -1.49 -5.40 -9.91
CA LYS A 79 -2.79 -5.20 -10.60
C LYS A 79 -3.45 -6.53 -10.98
N GLU A 80 -2.67 -7.48 -11.49
CA GLU A 80 -3.14 -8.83 -11.81
C GLU A 80 -3.53 -9.58 -10.53
N ALA A 81 -2.69 -9.48 -9.49
CA ALA A 81 -3.00 -10.07 -8.19
C ALA A 81 -4.27 -9.48 -7.57
N ALA A 82 -4.51 -8.18 -7.74
CA ALA A 82 -5.67 -7.46 -7.20
C ALA A 82 -6.97 -7.78 -7.94
N SER A 83 -6.91 -8.19 -9.20
CA SER A 83 -8.10 -8.61 -9.97
C SER A 83 -8.77 -9.83 -9.34
N ASP A 84 -8.01 -10.73 -8.73
CA ASP A 84 -8.52 -11.85 -7.94
C ASP A 84 -8.66 -11.45 -6.47
N ARG A 85 -9.90 -11.50 -5.95
CA ARG A 85 -10.22 -11.08 -4.58
C ARG A 85 -9.58 -11.97 -3.52
N LEU A 86 -9.52 -13.29 -3.76
CA LEU A 86 -8.97 -14.25 -2.81
C LEU A 86 -7.45 -14.14 -2.78
N LYS A 87 -6.83 -14.08 -3.96
CA LYS A 87 -5.39 -13.86 -4.10
C LYS A 87 -4.96 -12.55 -3.43
N TRP A 88 -5.74 -11.48 -3.60
CA TRP A 88 -5.50 -10.21 -2.95
C TRP A 88 -5.64 -10.27 -1.42
N GLY A 89 -6.69 -10.93 -0.92
CA GLY A 89 -6.91 -11.12 0.51
C GLY A 89 -5.74 -11.85 1.19
N ASN A 90 -5.33 -12.98 0.62
CA ASN A 90 -4.20 -13.76 1.14
C ASN A 90 -2.89 -12.96 1.16
N MET A 91 -2.66 -12.13 0.14
CA MET A 91 -1.49 -11.25 0.09
C MET A 91 -1.55 -10.18 1.18
N LEU A 92 -2.71 -9.55 1.41
CA LEU A 92 -2.87 -8.56 2.48
C LEU A 92 -2.65 -9.17 3.87
N ASP A 93 -3.06 -10.42 4.09
CA ASP A 93 -2.82 -11.10 5.36
C ASP A 93 -1.32 -11.42 5.56
N GLN A 94 -0.61 -11.79 4.50
CA GLN A 94 0.85 -11.88 4.52
C GLN A 94 1.49 -10.51 4.81
N ALA A 95 0.96 -9.42 4.22
CA ALA A 95 1.44 -8.07 4.45
C ALA A 95 1.29 -7.62 5.92
N LYS A 96 0.16 -7.98 6.57
CA LYS A 96 -0.06 -7.72 7.99
C LYS A 96 0.95 -8.45 8.88
N ALA A 97 1.35 -9.66 8.50
CA ALA A 97 2.37 -10.43 9.21
C ALA A 97 3.82 -9.98 8.89
N HIS A 98 4.03 -9.24 7.80
CA HIS A 98 5.37 -8.89 7.33
C HIS A 98 6.06 -7.86 8.26
N PRO A 99 7.28 -8.14 8.76
CA PRO A 99 7.99 -7.25 9.69
C PRO A 99 8.63 -6.04 8.98
N GLY A 100 8.94 -6.15 7.69
CA GLY A 100 9.54 -5.07 6.88
C GLY A 100 8.55 -4.08 6.27
N LEU A 101 7.26 -4.17 6.64
CA LEU A 101 6.23 -3.23 6.19
C LEU A 101 6.17 -2.00 7.10
#